data_AF-A0A512CCI6-F1
#
_entry.id   AF-A0A512CCI6-F1
#
_cell.length_a   1.000
_cell.length_b   1.000
_cell.length_c   1.000
_cell.angle_alpha   90.00
_cell.angle_beta   90.00
_cell.angle_gamma   90.00
#
_symmetry.space_group_name_H-M   'P 1'
#
loop_
_entity.id
_entity.type
_entity.pdbx_description
1 polymer ?
#
loop_
_entity_poly.entity_id
_entity_poly.type
_entity_poly.pdbx_seq_one_letter_code
_entity_poly.pdbx_strand_id
1 'polypeptide(L)'
;MNSNWLSLTFGLFFLVISNFAFSQNEELKDHILFYSSFDGKTSADIAAGDPLIYTADNYGEIESAKSGLHNPDVVLAKNKGLSGDALYFKKKNSSAIYFSGNKNLGYSSTSWSGTFSFWLQLDPAKDLEPGFCDPINLTDSRYNDAALWVDFTKDDPREFRLGVMGDLEVWNPENKNDEAKTKKRTVTVTQPPFKSGKWTHIVITYSEINTNKSSSKLYLDGQLKGAVEGVNDPFTWEEENAKIMLGLSYVGLMDELTVFDKVLDSNEVKFVYEQKNGMKSLF
;
A
#
# COMPACT_ATOMS: atom_id res chain seq x y z
N MET A 1 -61.97 32.57 -23.67
CA MET A 1 -61.58 31.66 -22.57
C MET A 1 -60.43 30.81 -23.04
N ASN A 2 -59.35 30.81 -22.25
CA ASN A 2 -58.05 30.14 -22.40
C ASN A 2 -58.18 28.70 -22.89
N SER A 3 -57.27 28.10 -23.66
CA SER A 3 -55.88 27.68 -23.35
C SER A 3 -55.50 26.62 -24.39
N ASN A 4 -54.28 26.18 -24.71
CA ASN A 4 -52.89 26.55 -24.46
C ASN A 4 -52.09 25.76 -25.51
N TRP A 5 -51.04 26.36 -26.06
CA TRP A 5 -49.95 25.62 -26.73
C TRP A 5 -49.21 24.75 -25.71
N LEU A 6 -48.78 23.56 -26.13
CA LEU A 6 -47.64 22.88 -25.51
C LEU A 6 -46.62 22.51 -26.58
N SER A 7 -45.54 23.27 -26.59
CA SER A 7 -44.31 23.02 -27.34
C SER A 7 -43.50 21.95 -26.62
N LEU A 8 -43.12 20.86 -27.31
CA LEU A 8 -42.11 19.93 -26.82
C LEU A 8 -40.72 20.54 -26.99
N THR A 9 -40.06 20.92 -25.89
CA THR A 9 -38.62 21.14 -25.82
C THR A 9 -37.95 19.84 -25.36
N PHE A 10 -37.23 19.19 -26.27
CA PHE A 10 -36.35 18.06 -25.93
C PHE A 10 -35.05 18.64 -25.36
N GLY A 11 -34.88 18.52 -24.04
CA GLY A 11 -33.69 18.99 -23.34
C GLY A 11 -32.48 18.12 -23.64
N LEU A 12 -31.44 18.74 -24.20
CA LEU A 12 -30.07 18.23 -24.26
C LEU A 12 -29.58 18.06 -22.81
N PHE A 13 -29.38 16.83 -22.34
CA PHE A 13 -28.78 16.56 -21.03
C PHE A 13 -27.68 15.51 -21.16
N PHE A 14 -26.57 15.87 -21.79
CA PHE A 14 -25.35 15.08 -21.79
C PHE A 14 -24.17 16.05 -21.95
N LEU A 15 -23.29 16.09 -20.93
CA LEU A 15 -21.95 16.71 -20.83
C LEU A 15 -21.76 17.66 -19.62
N VAL A 16 -21.81 17.12 -18.40
CA VAL A 16 -21.18 17.77 -17.23
C VAL A 16 -20.26 16.80 -16.45
N ILE A 17 -20.33 15.49 -16.71
CA ILE A 17 -19.60 14.48 -15.90
C ILE A 17 -18.10 14.39 -16.27
N SER A 18 -17.69 14.81 -17.46
CA SER A 18 -16.30 14.65 -17.94
C SER A 18 -15.30 15.62 -17.28
N ASN A 19 -15.71 16.84 -16.94
CA ASN A 19 -14.77 17.86 -16.43
C ASN A 19 -14.37 17.62 -14.97
N PHE A 20 -15.26 17.07 -14.14
CA PHE A 20 -14.96 16.77 -12.74
C PHE A 20 -13.95 15.61 -12.59
N ALA A 21 -14.14 14.53 -13.34
CA ALA A 21 -13.22 13.38 -13.31
C ALA A 21 -11.82 13.73 -13.85
N PHE A 22 -11.74 14.64 -14.85
CA PHE A 22 -10.46 15.10 -15.39
C PHE A 22 -9.71 16.01 -14.40
N SER A 23 -10.41 16.93 -13.73
CA SER A 23 -9.78 17.80 -12.71
C SER A 23 -9.26 17.02 -11.50
N GLN A 24 -9.98 15.99 -11.06
CA GLN A 24 -9.55 15.14 -9.93
C GLN A 24 -8.32 14.30 -10.30
N ASN A 25 -8.19 13.89 -11.57
CA ASN A 25 -7.04 13.15 -12.08
C ASN A 25 -5.76 14.01 -12.03
N GLU A 26 -5.77 15.21 -12.60
CA GLU A 26 -4.60 16.10 -12.57
C GLU A 26 -4.18 16.44 -11.14
N GLU A 27 -5.15 16.67 -10.24
CA GLU A 27 -4.86 16.92 -8.83
C GLU A 27 -4.16 15.72 -8.17
N LEU A 28 -4.62 14.49 -8.42
CA LEU A 28 -4.04 13.31 -7.78
C LEU A 28 -2.63 12.98 -8.28
N LYS A 29 -2.35 13.23 -9.56
CA LYS A 29 -1.03 13.04 -10.18
C LYS A 29 0.06 13.83 -9.47
N ASP A 30 -0.24 15.07 -9.10
CA ASP A 30 0.72 16.00 -8.48
C ASP A 30 1.12 15.58 -7.06
N HIS A 31 0.38 14.64 -6.47
CA HIS A 31 0.63 14.11 -5.13
C HIS A 31 1.39 12.78 -5.11
N ILE A 32 1.77 12.22 -6.27
CA ILE A 32 2.50 10.94 -6.33
C ILE A 32 4.00 11.17 -6.06
N LEU A 33 4.49 10.62 -4.95
CA LEU A 33 5.91 10.61 -4.60
C LEU A 33 6.66 9.42 -5.19
N PHE A 34 5.98 8.29 -5.29
CA PHE A 34 6.58 7.04 -5.76
C PHE A 34 5.54 6.23 -6.52
N TYR A 35 5.93 5.67 -7.66
CA TYR A 35 5.10 4.76 -8.43
C TYR A 35 5.96 3.75 -9.16
N SER A 36 5.66 2.46 -8.99
CA SER A 36 6.23 1.37 -9.77
C SER A 36 5.11 0.50 -10.34
N SER A 37 4.97 0.55 -11.67
CA SER A 37 4.09 -0.35 -12.44
C SER A 37 4.69 -1.75 -12.62
N PHE A 38 5.99 -1.92 -12.33
CA PHE A 38 6.75 -3.11 -12.67
C PHE A 38 6.72 -3.50 -14.17
N ASP A 39 6.32 -2.59 -15.06
CA ASP A 39 6.23 -2.88 -16.49
C ASP A 39 7.58 -2.79 -17.19
N GLY A 40 8.09 -3.92 -17.68
CA GLY A 40 9.34 -4.02 -18.44
C GLY A 40 10.63 -3.73 -17.66
N LYS A 41 10.54 -3.19 -16.43
CA LYS A 41 11.67 -2.86 -15.55
C LYS A 41 11.28 -3.01 -14.08
N THR A 42 12.28 -3.11 -13.20
CA THR A 42 12.08 -3.23 -11.75
C THR A 42 12.30 -1.92 -10.99
N SER A 43 12.84 -0.88 -11.64
CA SER A 43 12.92 0.45 -11.06
C SER A 43 11.56 1.13 -11.13
N ALA A 44 11.30 2.05 -10.19
CA ALA A 44 10.11 2.89 -10.20
C ALA A 44 9.99 3.71 -11.51
N ASP A 45 8.75 4.00 -11.88
CA ASP A 45 8.39 4.92 -12.95
C ASP A 45 8.48 6.37 -12.49
N ILE A 46 8.11 6.62 -11.22
CA ILE A 46 8.20 7.91 -10.55
C ILE A 46 8.83 7.68 -9.19
N ALA A 47 9.77 8.54 -8.81
CA ALA A 47 10.37 8.56 -7.48
C ALA A 47 10.81 9.99 -7.14
N ALA A 48 10.41 10.47 -5.98
CA ALA A 48 10.92 11.71 -5.38
C ALA A 48 12.34 11.51 -4.79
N GLY A 49 12.68 10.26 -4.45
CA GLY A 49 13.99 9.81 -4.01
C GLY A 49 14.61 8.82 -5.00
N ASP A 50 15.16 7.72 -4.46
CA ASP A 50 15.81 6.68 -5.26
C ASP A 50 14.77 5.75 -5.92
N PRO A 51 14.78 5.59 -7.26
CA PRO A 51 13.85 4.72 -7.96
C PRO A 51 14.26 3.24 -7.98
N LEU A 52 15.46 2.89 -7.52
CA LEU A 52 15.99 1.55 -7.68
C LEU A 52 15.44 0.59 -6.63
N ILE A 53 15.15 -0.63 -7.07
CA ILE A 53 14.91 -1.76 -6.16
C ILE A 53 16.25 -2.32 -5.69
N TYR A 54 16.31 -2.81 -4.47
CA TYR A 54 17.47 -3.41 -3.86
C TYR A 54 17.14 -4.80 -3.30
N THR A 55 18.12 -5.69 -3.33
CA THR A 55 18.02 -7.03 -2.73
C THR A 55 19.23 -7.30 -1.82
N ALA A 56 18.98 -7.77 -0.61
CA ALA A 56 19.94 -8.44 0.27
C ALA A 56 19.43 -9.83 0.67
N ASP A 57 20.33 -10.67 1.19
CA ASP A 57 20.00 -12.07 1.56
C ASP A 57 18.93 -12.15 2.65
N ASN A 58 18.94 -11.20 3.58
CA ASN A 58 17.91 -11.02 4.60
C ASN A 58 17.96 -9.61 5.21
N TYR A 59 17.01 -9.29 6.10
CA TYR A 59 16.89 -7.97 6.75
C TYR A 59 18.11 -7.61 7.62
N GLY A 60 18.76 -8.59 8.24
CA GLY A 60 19.96 -8.37 9.06
C GLY A 60 21.22 -8.05 8.25
N GLU A 61 21.17 -8.21 6.93
CA GLU A 61 22.30 -8.03 6.01
C GLU A 61 22.05 -6.90 5.01
N ILE A 62 21.17 -5.95 5.34
CA ILE A 62 20.72 -4.90 4.41
C ILE A 62 21.85 -3.97 3.93
N GLU A 63 22.93 -3.84 4.71
CA GLU A 63 24.14 -3.11 4.31
C GLU A 63 24.85 -3.75 3.11
N SER A 64 24.62 -5.04 2.85
CA SER A 64 25.17 -5.77 1.70
C SER A 64 24.27 -5.71 0.46
N ALA A 65 23.15 -4.98 0.53
CA ALA A 65 22.16 -4.93 -0.53
C ALA A 65 22.75 -4.45 -1.86
N LYS A 66 22.30 -5.06 -2.94
CA LYS A 66 22.68 -4.73 -4.32
C LYS A 66 21.45 -4.24 -5.07
N SER A 67 21.64 -3.21 -5.88
CA SER A 67 20.58 -2.73 -6.78
C SER A 67 20.17 -3.81 -7.78
N GLY A 68 18.86 -3.99 -7.97
CA GLY A 68 18.23 -5.03 -8.79
C GLY A 68 17.62 -6.16 -7.97
N LEU A 69 16.90 -7.04 -8.67
CA LEU A 69 16.37 -8.29 -8.11
C LEU A 69 17.45 -9.38 -8.19
N HIS A 70 18.02 -9.74 -7.03
CA HIS A 70 19.05 -10.78 -6.93
C HIS A 70 18.55 -12.08 -6.27
N ASN A 71 17.26 -12.15 -5.96
CA ASN A 71 16.61 -13.39 -5.53
C ASN A 71 16.01 -14.09 -6.77
N PRO A 72 16.44 -15.32 -7.12
CA PRO A 72 15.97 -16.02 -8.33
C PRO A 72 14.48 -16.42 -8.28
N ASP A 73 13.87 -16.40 -7.09
CA ASP A 73 12.48 -16.72 -6.87
C ASP A 73 11.56 -15.50 -6.93
N VAL A 74 12.14 -14.31 -7.09
CA VAL A 74 11.39 -13.08 -7.31
C VAL A 74 11.74 -12.54 -8.70
N VAL A 75 10.74 -12.52 -9.57
CA VAL A 75 10.95 -12.18 -10.99
C VAL A 75 9.94 -11.16 -11.47
N LEU A 76 10.33 -10.44 -12.53
CA LEU A 76 9.38 -9.72 -13.35
C LEU A 76 8.62 -10.71 -14.23
N ALA A 77 7.35 -10.98 -13.89
CA ALA A 77 6.49 -11.90 -14.59
C ALA A 77 5.77 -11.20 -15.74
N LYS A 78 6.17 -11.54 -16.98
CA LYS A 78 5.67 -10.86 -18.17
C LYS A 78 4.18 -11.10 -18.42
N ASN A 79 3.43 -10.05 -18.73
CA ASN A 79 1.98 -10.12 -19.03
C ASN A 79 1.17 -10.80 -17.90
N LYS A 80 1.58 -10.62 -16.64
CA LYS A 80 0.91 -11.17 -15.45
C LYS A 80 0.37 -10.10 -14.50
N GLY A 81 0.56 -8.83 -14.79
CA GLY A 81 0.07 -7.69 -14.02
C GLY A 81 -1.44 -7.52 -14.00
N LEU A 82 -1.87 -6.54 -13.21
CA LEU A 82 -3.17 -5.90 -13.37
C LEU A 82 -3.30 -5.38 -14.80
N SER A 83 -2.22 -4.76 -15.28
CA SER A 83 -1.92 -4.54 -16.69
C SER A 83 -0.43 -4.77 -16.94
N GLY A 84 -0.07 -5.40 -18.06
CA GLY A 84 1.35 -5.65 -18.38
C GLY A 84 2.01 -6.67 -17.44
N ASP A 85 3.19 -6.36 -16.93
CA ASP A 85 4.04 -7.24 -16.12
C ASP A 85 3.71 -7.10 -14.62
N ALA A 86 4.33 -7.92 -13.77
CA ALA A 86 4.17 -7.84 -12.32
C ALA A 86 5.41 -8.34 -11.60
N LEU A 87 5.56 -7.98 -10.32
CA LEU A 87 6.51 -8.66 -9.45
C LEU A 87 5.91 -9.99 -8.97
N TYR A 88 6.57 -11.11 -9.26
CA TYR A 88 6.10 -12.43 -8.86
C TYR A 88 7.04 -13.09 -7.85
N PHE A 89 6.51 -13.32 -6.66
CA PHE A 89 7.18 -14.08 -5.60
C PHE A 89 6.77 -15.56 -5.73
N LYS A 90 7.66 -16.39 -6.27
CA LYS A 90 7.37 -17.79 -6.63
C LYS A 90 7.31 -18.74 -5.43
N LYS A 91 8.01 -18.39 -4.35
CA LYS A 91 8.10 -19.22 -3.14
C LYS A 91 8.39 -18.36 -1.92
N LYS A 92 8.13 -18.92 -0.74
CA LYS A 92 8.46 -18.28 0.53
C LYS A 92 9.95 -17.98 0.57
N ASN A 93 10.29 -16.74 0.89
CA ASN A 93 11.67 -16.28 0.96
C ASN A 93 11.85 -15.27 2.11
N SER A 94 13.10 -15.09 2.54
CA SER A 94 13.50 -14.17 3.61
C SER A 94 14.34 -13.00 3.10
N SER A 95 14.50 -12.86 1.78
CA SER A 95 15.32 -11.79 1.21
C SER A 95 14.75 -10.43 1.55
N ALA A 96 15.64 -9.49 1.87
CA ALA A 96 15.27 -8.09 1.98
C ALA A 96 15.18 -7.52 0.56
N ILE A 97 13.96 -7.42 0.02
CA ILE A 97 13.68 -6.78 -1.26
C ILE A 97 12.97 -5.47 -0.97
N TYR A 98 13.50 -4.34 -1.43
CA TYR A 98 12.97 -3.04 -1.03
C TYR A 98 13.26 -1.91 -2.00
N PHE A 99 12.47 -0.84 -1.90
CA PHE A 99 12.83 0.49 -2.39
C PHE A 99 13.26 1.37 -1.22
N SER A 100 14.14 2.34 -1.46
CA SER A 100 14.42 3.37 -0.44
C SER A 100 13.14 4.15 -0.12
N GLY A 101 12.88 4.37 1.16
CA GLY A 101 11.78 5.20 1.65
C GLY A 101 12.15 6.69 1.73
N ASN A 102 13.45 7.01 1.73
CA ASN A 102 13.94 8.39 1.81
C ASN A 102 13.36 9.23 0.67
N LYS A 103 12.64 10.32 1.00
CA LYS A 103 11.82 11.16 0.11
C LYS A 103 10.64 10.46 -0.59
N ASN A 104 10.72 9.15 -0.83
CA ASN A 104 9.65 8.38 -1.48
C ASN A 104 8.40 8.19 -0.59
N LEU A 105 8.51 8.42 0.73
CA LEU A 105 7.42 8.27 1.70
C LEU A 105 6.86 9.60 2.25
N GLY A 106 7.47 10.73 1.92
CA GLY A 106 7.04 12.04 2.41
C GLY A 106 7.03 12.13 3.95
N TYR A 107 8.01 11.51 4.60
CA TYR A 107 8.05 11.38 6.05
C TYR A 107 8.10 12.74 6.77
N SER A 108 7.43 12.82 7.93
CA SER A 108 7.46 13.99 8.80
C SER A 108 7.49 13.56 10.27
N SER A 109 8.51 14.00 11.01
CA SER A 109 8.64 13.72 12.44
C SER A 109 7.61 14.45 13.32
N THR A 110 6.79 15.33 12.75
CA THR A 110 5.84 16.18 13.51
C THR A 110 4.37 15.95 13.18
N SER A 111 4.06 15.58 11.93
CA SER A 111 2.72 15.25 11.48
C SER A 111 2.80 14.53 10.14
N TRP A 112 3.04 13.22 10.17
CA TRP A 112 3.17 12.42 8.96
C TRP A 112 1.81 11.98 8.43
N SER A 113 1.56 12.31 7.16
CA SER A 113 0.33 12.00 6.46
C SER A 113 0.66 11.54 5.04
N GLY A 114 -0.20 10.69 4.48
CA GLY A 114 0.00 10.15 3.14
C GLY A 114 -0.87 8.94 2.88
N THR A 115 -0.61 8.30 1.75
CA THR A 115 -1.30 7.08 1.34
C THR A 115 -0.33 6.18 0.60
N PHE A 116 -0.40 4.87 0.84
CA PHE A 116 0.21 3.90 -0.07
C PHE A 116 -0.83 2.90 -0.57
N SER A 117 -0.70 2.51 -1.83
CA SER A 117 -1.59 1.58 -2.50
C SER A 117 -0.82 0.60 -3.38
N PHE A 118 -1.34 -0.61 -3.52
CA PHE A 118 -0.76 -1.65 -4.34
C PHE A 118 -1.79 -2.76 -4.54
N TRP A 119 -1.49 -3.67 -5.47
CA TRP A 119 -2.34 -4.80 -5.79
C TRP A 119 -1.66 -6.11 -5.45
N LEU A 120 -2.43 -7.07 -4.94
CA LEU A 120 -1.97 -8.43 -4.71
C LEU A 120 -2.89 -9.44 -5.39
N GLN A 121 -2.31 -10.53 -5.88
CA GLN A 121 -3.04 -11.70 -6.36
C GLN A 121 -2.41 -12.97 -5.80
N LEU A 122 -3.17 -13.67 -4.97
CA LEU A 122 -2.87 -14.97 -4.35
C LEU A 122 -4.15 -15.62 -3.80
N ASP A 123 -4.07 -16.91 -3.47
CA ASP A 123 -4.97 -17.61 -2.55
C ASP A 123 -4.20 -17.90 -1.24
N PRO A 124 -4.47 -17.17 -0.15
CA PRO A 124 -3.70 -17.28 1.09
C PRO A 124 -3.68 -18.70 1.68
N ALA A 125 -4.74 -19.49 1.47
CA ALA A 125 -4.84 -20.84 2.02
C ALA A 125 -4.07 -21.89 1.20
N LYS A 126 -3.70 -21.57 -0.04
CA LYS A 126 -2.98 -22.48 -0.94
C LYS A 126 -1.54 -22.06 -1.18
N ASP A 127 -1.32 -20.76 -1.33
CA ASP A 127 -0.06 -20.21 -1.81
C ASP A 127 0.89 -19.88 -0.65
N LEU A 128 0.37 -19.50 0.53
CA LEU A 128 1.21 -19.13 1.67
C LEU A 128 1.59 -20.36 2.51
N GLU A 129 2.89 -20.58 2.62
CA GLU A 129 3.47 -21.55 3.56
C GLU A 129 3.22 -21.16 5.04
N PRO A 130 3.36 -22.09 6.01
CA PRO A 130 3.14 -21.81 7.42
C PRO A 130 3.94 -20.62 7.97
N GLY A 131 3.34 -19.84 8.87
CA GLY A 131 3.95 -18.66 9.50
C GLY A 131 3.41 -17.33 8.97
N PHE A 132 3.79 -16.22 9.57
CA PHE A 132 3.40 -14.89 9.10
C PHE A 132 3.96 -14.60 7.71
N CYS A 133 3.24 -13.77 6.96
CA CYS A 133 3.62 -13.30 5.64
C CYS A 133 3.35 -11.80 5.58
N ASP A 134 4.37 -11.01 5.24
CA ASP A 134 4.31 -9.55 5.22
C ASP A 134 4.53 -9.05 3.78
N PRO A 135 3.45 -8.84 2.99
CA PRO A 135 3.58 -8.37 1.61
C PRO A 135 4.27 -7.01 1.51
N ILE A 136 4.04 -6.11 2.47
CA ILE A 136 4.70 -4.80 2.50
C ILE A 136 4.90 -4.30 3.93
N ASN A 137 6.03 -3.65 4.17
CA ASN A 137 6.34 -2.99 5.43
C ASN A 137 7.12 -1.70 5.18
N LEU A 138 6.59 -0.57 5.67
CA LEU A 138 7.24 0.73 5.70
C LEU A 138 7.89 0.92 7.06
N THR A 139 9.21 0.98 7.11
CA THR A 139 9.97 1.13 8.36
C THR A 139 11.39 1.61 8.06
N ASP A 140 12.03 2.26 9.03
CA ASP A 140 13.48 2.51 9.02
C ASP A 140 14.27 1.44 9.81
N SER A 141 13.55 0.56 10.52
CA SER A 141 14.11 -0.40 11.48
C SER A 141 13.50 -1.80 11.30
N ARG A 142 12.30 -2.04 11.85
CA ARG A 142 11.64 -3.36 11.87
C ARG A 142 10.12 -3.25 12.09
N TYR A 143 9.39 -4.33 11.78
CA TYR A 143 7.90 -4.36 11.81
C TYR A 143 7.22 -3.91 13.11
N ASN A 144 7.91 -3.99 14.25
CA ASN A 144 7.34 -3.68 15.55
C ASN A 144 7.92 -2.40 16.17
N ASP A 145 8.63 -1.59 15.37
CA ASP A 145 9.35 -0.41 15.81
C ASP A 145 9.25 0.67 14.72
N ALA A 146 8.35 1.63 14.92
CA ALA A 146 8.01 2.67 13.96
C ALA A 146 7.74 2.09 12.56
N ALA A 147 6.62 1.38 12.40
CA ALA A 147 6.30 0.69 11.16
C ALA A 147 4.82 0.75 10.79
N LEU A 148 4.57 0.87 9.49
CA LEU A 148 3.27 0.66 8.85
C LEU A 148 3.37 -0.57 7.95
N TRP A 149 2.53 -1.58 8.18
CA TRP A 149 2.60 -2.81 7.39
C TRP A 149 1.23 -3.43 7.21
N VAL A 150 1.14 -4.32 6.23
CA VAL A 150 0.08 -5.31 6.19
C VAL A 150 0.66 -6.71 6.20
N ASP A 151 -0.08 -7.64 6.78
CA ASP A 151 0.34 -9.04 6.86
C ASP A 151 -0.83 -10.00 6.68
N PHE A 152 -0.47 -11.26 6.43
CA PHE A 152 -1.34 -12.42 6.64
C PHE A 152 -0.91 -13.12 7.93
N THR A 153 -1.89 -13.40 8.81
CA THR A 153 -1.63 -14.12 10.07
C THR A 153 -1.10 -15.52 9.82
N LYS A 154 -0.42 -16.10 10.81
CA LYS A 154 0.22 -17.44 10.68
C LYS A 154 -0.74 -18.63 10.58
N ASP A 155 -1.95 -18.50 11.10
CA ASP A 155 -2.91 -19.60 11.29
C ASP A 155 -4.02 -19.53 10.23
N ASP A 156 -4.51 -20.69 9.79
CA ASP A 156 -5.63 -20.78 8.86
C ASP A 156 -6.99 -20.76 9.59
N PRO A 157 -8.03 -20.09 9.04
CA PRO A 157 -7.98 -19.25 7.85
C PRO A 157 -7.15 -17.99 8.09
N ARG A 158 -6.31 -17.64 7.10
CA ARG A 158 -5.45 -16.45 7.15
C ARG A 158 -6.31 -15.19 7.27
N GLU A 159 -6.08 -14.42 8.32
CA GLU A 159 -6.59 -13.07 8.46
C GLU A 159 -5.62 -12.09 7.79
N PHE A 160 -6.13 -10.97 7.30
CA PHE A 160 -5.31 -9.89 6.76
C PHE A 160 -5.35 -8.69 7.69
N ARG A 161 -4.19 -8.13 8.05
CA ARG A 161 -4.14 -7.04 9.03
C ARG A 161 -3.40 -5.83 8.47
N LEU A 162 -3.79 -4.66 8.95
CA LEU A 162 -2.96 -3.46 8.93
C LEU A 162 -2.40 -3.30 10.33
N GLY A 163 -1.08 -3.11 10.45
CA GLY A 163 -0.40 -2.73 11.69
C GLY A 163 0.16 -1.31 11.62
N VAL A 164 -0.01 -0.57 12.72
CA VAL A 164 0.49 0.79 12.93
C VAL A 164 1.22 0.80 14.26
N MET A 165 2.52 0.50 14.21
CA MET A 165 3.36 0.32 15.40
C MET A 165 4.27 1.54 15.53
N GLY A 166 4.13 2.35 16.57
CA GLY A 166 5.13 3.38 16.86
C GLY A 166 6.43 2.79 17.41
N ASP A 167 7.26 3.64 18.01
CA ASP A 167 8.54 3.28 18.61
C ASP A 167 8.36 2.18 19.65
N LEU A 168 9.09 1.08 19.49
CA LEU A 168 8.95 -0.14 20.30
C LEU A 168 9.08 0.16 21.79
N GLU A 169 10.02 1.03 22.15
CA GLU A 169 10.27 1.45 23.53
C GLU A 169 9.08 2.18 24.17
N VAL A 170 8.20 2.79 23.39
CA VAL A 170 7.01 3.48 23.90
C VAL A 170 5.84 2.53 24.02
N TRP A 171 5.51 1.82 22.94
CA TRP A 171 4.29 1.03 22.92
C TRP A 171 4.44 -0.34 23.60
N ASN A 172 5.64 -0.91 23.59
CA ASN A 172 5.96 -2.19 24.21
C ASN A 172 7.40 -2.23 24.77
N PRO A 173 7.69 -1.43 25.82
CA PRO A 173 9.04 -1.31 26.41
C PRO A 173 9.63 -2.63 26.89
N GLU A 174 8.79 -3.59 27.25
CA GLU A 174 9.24 -4.91 27.75
C GLU A 174 9.44 -5.94 26.62
N ASN A 175 9.11 -5.57 25.37
CA ASN A 175 9.10 -6.44 24.20
C ASN A 175 8.43 -7.81 24.45
N LYS A 176 7.26 -7.78 25.09
CA LYS A 176 6.45 -8.96 25.40
C LYS A 176 5.28 -9.07 24.44
N ASN A 177 4.85 -10.30 24.18
CA ASN A 177 3.60 -10.53 23.47
C ASN A 177 2.44 -10.08 24.36
N ASP A 178 1.72 -9.05 23.91
CA ASP A 178 0.53 -8.50 24.55
C ASP A 178 -0.53 -8.24 23.48
N GLU A 179 -1.47 -9.16 23.36
CA GLU A 179 -2.51 -9.12 22.34
C GLU A 179 -3.40 -7.87 22.46
N ALA A 180 -3.63 -7.35 23.67
CA ALA A 180 -4.47 -6.17 23.86
C ALA A 180 -3.75 -4.92 23.32
N LYS A 181 -2.45 -4.78 23.60
CA LYS A 181 -1.62 -3.70 23.05
C LYS A 181 -1.50 -3.79 21.54
N THR A 182 -1.28 -4.99 20.99
CA THR A 182 -1.22 -5.21 19.54
C THR A 182 -2.57 -4.90 18.89
N LYS A 183 -3.68 -5.38 19.45
CA LYS A 183 -5.02 -5.18 18.88
C LYS A 183 -5.42 -3.70 18.81
N LYS A 184 -4.97 -2.87 19.75
CA LYS A 184 -5.17 -1.42 19.70
C LYS A 184 -4.51 -0.75 18.48
N ARG A 185 -3.49 -1.40 17.91
CA ARG A 185 -2.63 -0.90 16.82
C ARG A 185 -2.87 -1.59 15.49
N THR A 186 -3.89 -2.44 15.42
CA THR A 186 -4.16 -3.22 14.23
C THR A 186 -5.61 -3.17 13.81
N VAL A 187 -5.84 -3.10 12.51
CA VAL A 187 -7.13 -3.47 11.89
C VAL A 187 -7.00 -4.92 11.43
N THR A 188 -8.03 -5.74 11.64
CA THR A 188 -8.05 -7.15 11.23
C THR A 188 -9.26 -7.43 10.34
N VAL A 189 -9.00 -8.03 9.18
CA VAL A 189 -10.00 -8.53 8.24
C VAL A 189 -9.96 -10.05 8.30
N THR A 190 -10.95 -10.65 8.97
CA THR A 190 -10.99 -12.09 9.26
C THR A 190 -11.35 -12.95 8.03
N GLN A 191 -11.97 -12.35 7.01
CA GLN A 191 -12.32 -13.01 5.76
C GLN A 191 -11.90 -12.12 4.57
N PRO A 192 -10.60 -11.99 4.32
CA PRO A 192 -10.13 -11.09 3.28
C PRO A 192 -10.44 -11.66 1.87
N PRO A 193 -10.63 -10.80 0.84
CA PRO A 193 -11.23 -11.21 -0.43
C PRO A 193 -10.25 -11.82 -1.45
N PHE A 194 -9.05 -12.23 -1.02
CA PHE A 194 -7.98 -12.75 -1.86
C PHE A 194 -8.31 -14.14 -2.41
N LYS A 195 -8.10 -14.34 -3.71
CA LYS A 195 -8.29 -15.62 -4.42
C LYS A 195 -7.36 -15.70 -5.63
N SER A 196 -6.92 -16.90 -6.01
CA SER A 196 -6.14 -17.11 -7.23
C SER A 196 -6.84 -16.50 -8.45
N GLY A 197 -6.09 -15.80 -9.30
CA GLY A 197 -6.60 -15.15 -10.50
C GLY A 197 -7.46 -13.91 -10.26
N LYS A 198 -7.64 -13.46 -9.00
CA LYS A 198 -8.31 -12.20 -8.67
C LYS A 198 -7.33 -11.23 -8.03
N TRP A 199 -7.11 -10.09 -8.68
CA TRP A 199 -6.43 -8.94 -8.08
C TRP A 199 -7.29 -8.30 -6.99
N THR A 200 -6.68 -8.07 -5.83
CA THR A 200 -7.27 -7.31 -4.72
C THR A 200 -6.48 -6.04 -4.54
N HIS A 201 -7.16 -4.89 -4.49
CA HIS A 201 -6.52 -3.60 -4.26
C HIS A 201 -6.44 -3.33 -2.76
N ILE A 202 -5.28 -2.88 -2.30
CA ILE A 202 -5.03 -2.51 -0.93
C ILE A 202 -4.66 -1.03 -0.90
N VAL A 203 -5.33 -0.26 -0.04
CA VAL A 203 -4.97 1.13 0.22
C VAL A 203 -4.89 1.36 1.72
N ILE A 204 -3.80 1.97 2.16
CA ILE A 204 -3.62 2.44 3.53
C ILE A 204 -3.49 3.96 3.47
N THR A 205 -4.44 4.66 4.08
CA THR A 205 -4.33 6.11 4.28
C THR A 205 -3.91 6.35 5.72
N TYR A 206 -2.95 7.22 5.97
CA TYR A 206 -2.52 7.59 7.31
C TYR A 206 -2.46 9.11 7.42
N SER A 207 -2.96 9.66 8.52
CA SER A 207 -3.06 11.09 8.75
C SER A 207 -2.55 11.44 10.14
N GLU A 208 -1.80 12.53 10.21
CA GLU A 208 -1.35 13.15 11.46
C GLU A 208 -0.68 12.16 12.43
N ILE A 209 0.09 11.18 11.92
CA ILE A 209 1.01 10.37 12.74
C ILE A 209 1.99 11.33 13.43
N ASN A 210 2.42 11.01 14.65
CA ASN A 210 3.16 11.90 15.57
C ASN A 210 2.34 13.01 16.23
N THR A 211 1.01 12.97 16.09
CA THR A 211 0.09 13.87 16.81
C THR A 211 -0.91 13.11 17.68
N ASN A 212 -1.77 13.84 18.38
CA ASN A 212 -2.88 13.27 19.14
C ASN A 212 -4.16 12.99 18.32
N LYS A 213 -4.12 13.22 16.99
CA LYS A 213 -5.23 13.05 16.06
C LYS A 213 -4.95 11.98 15.01
N SER A 214 -3.97 11.12 15.25
CA SER A 214 -3.56 10.10 14.29
C SER A 214 -4.74 9.20 13.90
N SER A 215 -4.83 8.93 12.59
CA SER A 215 -5.77 7.97 12.04
C SER A 215 -5.10 7.22 10.91
N SER A 216 -5.27 5.89 10.87
CA SER A 216 -4.80 5.07 9.76
C SER A 216 -5.89 4.09 9.37
N LYS A 217 -6.25 4.06 8.09
CA LYS A 217 -7.40 3.32 7.58
C LYS A 217 -6.96 2.32 6.54
N LEU A 218 -7.53 1.12 6.63
CA LEU A 218 -7.35 0.05 5.64
C LEU A 218 -8.56 0.00 4.72
N TYR A 219 -8.31 0.04 3.41
CA TYR A 219 -9.31 -0.20 2.37
C TYR A 219 -8.92 -1.42 1.55
N LEU A 220 -9.91 -2.25 1.21
CA LEU A 220 -9.76 -3.35 0.25
C LEU A 220 -10.81 -3.20 -0.85
N ASP A 221 -10.39 -3.29 -2.11
CA ASP A 221 -11.25 -3.13 -3.30
C ASP A 221 -12.10 -1.83 -3.25
N GLY A 222 -11.48 -0.73 -2.80
CA GLY A 222 -12.12 0.58 -2.68
C GLY A 222 -13.05 0.76 -1.47
N GLN A 223 -13.13 -0.23 -0.56
CA GLN A 223 -14.02 -0.20 0.59
C GLN A 223 -13.27 -0.16 1.92
N LEU A 224 -13.68 0.73 2.82
CA LEU A 224 -13.13 0.81 4.19
C LEU A 224 -13.38 -0.50 4.94
N LYS A 225 -12.32 -1.03 5.57
CA LYS A 225 -12.37 -2.24 6.41
C LYS A 225 -12.18 -1.95 7.89
N GLY A 226 -11.50 -0.86 8.23
CA GLY A 226 -11.35 -0.40 9.60
C GLY A 226 -10.31 0.69 9.73
N ALA A 227 -10.15 1.20 10.95
CA ALA A 227 -9.20 2.25 11.29
C ALA A 227 -8.48 1.94 12.61
N VAL A 228 -7.21 2.32 12.69
CA VAL A 228 -6.50 2.56 13.94
C VAL A 228 -6.63 4.06 14.23
N GLU A 229 -7.17 4.41 15.39
CA GLU A 229 -7.42 5.80 15.79
C GLU A 229 -6.83 6.09 17.17
N GLY A 230 -6.32 7.31 17.37
CA GLY A 230 -5.88 7.79 18.69
C GLY A 230 -4.70 7.02 19.28
N VAL A 231 -3.86 6.44 18.41
CA VAL A 231 -2.57 5.85 18.79
C VAL A 231 -1.50 6.92 18.61
N ASN A 232 -1.02 7.46 19.73
CA ASN A 232 -0.08 8.57 19.75
C ASN A 232 1.35 8.10 20.05
N ASP A 233 1.65 6.84 19.71
CA ASP A 233 3.02 6.36 19.80
C ASP A 233 3.84 7.13 18.75
N PRO A 234 5.01 7.65 19.12
CA PRO A 234 5.85 8.36 18.18
C PRO A 234 6.40 7.40 17.11
N PHE A 235 6.72 7.96 15.96
CA PHE A 235 7.53 7.38 14.89
C PHE A 235 8.73 8.30 14.78
N THR A 236 9.90 7.81 15.20
CA THR A 236 11.15 8.59 15.22
C THR A 236 12.14 8.11 14.17
N TRP A 237 11.70 8.09 12.90
CA TRP A 237 12.56 7.59 11.83
C TRP A 237 13.81 8.43 11.57
N GLU A 238 14.90 7.73 11.33
CA GLU A 238 16.01 8.21 10.53
C GLU A 238 15.62 8.06 9.05
N GLU A 239 15.16 9.13 8.39
CA GLU A 239 14.55 9.05 7.05
C GLU A 239 15.46 8.39 6.00
N GLU A 240 16.78 8.56 6.13
CA GLU A 240 17.76 7.92 5.24
C GLU A 240 17.75 6.38 5.32
N ASN A 241 17.31 5.84 6.45
CA ASN A 241 17.17 4.42 6.69
C ASN A 241 15.78 3.89 6.33
N ALA A 242 14.80 4.76 6.04
CA ALA A 242 13.45 4.35 5.70
C ALA A 242 13.44 3.45 4.45
N LYS A 243 12.60 2.42 4.45
CA LYS A 243 12.48 1.45 3.36
C LYS A 243 11.02 1.10 3.12
N ILE A 244 10.72 0.79 1.86
CA ILE A 244 9.49 0.15 1.41
C ILE A 244 9.84 -1.32 1.17
N MET A 245 9.73 -2.14 2.21
CA MET A 245 10.09 -3.57 2.15
C MET A 245 8.97 -4.36 1.47
N LEU A 246 9.34 -5.33 0.63
CA LEU A 246 8.41 -6.10 -0.21
C LEU A 246 8.54 -7.60 0.03
N GLY A 247 7.39 -8.24 0.23
CA GLY A 247 7.17 -9.67 0.03
C GLY A 247 7.95 -10.61 0.95
N LEU A 248 8.11 -10.26 2.23
CA LEU A 248 8.69 -11.16 3.22
C LEU A 248 7.75 -12.34 3.45
N SER A 249 8.23 -13.55 3.13
CA SER A 249 7.42 -14.78 3.10
C SER A 249 6.17 -14.76 2.20
N TYR A 250 6.03 -13.74 1.34
CA TYR A 250 4.91 -13.64 0.41
C TYR A 250 5.10 -14.57 -0.78
N VAL A 251 3.99 -15.18 -1.22
CA VAL A 251 3.90 -15.98 -2.44
C VAL A 251 2.68 -15.49 -3.19
N GLY A 252 2.91 -15.03 -4.43
CA GLY A 252 1.87 -14.38 -5.23
C GLY A 252 2.42 -13.24 -6.06
N LEU A 253 1.52 -12.58 -6.79
CA LEU A 253 1.84 -11.42 -7.61
C LEU A 253 1.60 -10.14 -6.82
N MET A 254 2.46 -9.15 -7.06
CA MET A 254 2.33 -7.78 -6.58
C MET A 254 2.45 -6.84 -7.76
N ASP A 255 1.65 -5.79 -7.78
CA ASP A 255 1.65 -4.83 -8.87
C ASP A 255 1.28 -3.40 -8.41
N GLU A 256 1.61 -2.41 -9.23
CA GLU A 256 1.09 -1.03 -9.15
C GLU A 256 1.33 -0.36 -7.78
N LEU A 257 2.54 -0.49 -7.22
CA LEU A 257 2.91 0.11 -5.94
C LEU A 257 3.02 1.63 -6.09
N THR A 258 2.20 2.36 -5.33
CA THR A 258 2.10 3.82 -5.39
C THR A 258 2.12 4.43 -3.99
N VAL A 259 2.78 5.58 -3.84
CA VAL A 259 2.79 6.39 -2.62
C VAL A 259 2.39 7.83 -2.95
N PHE A 260 1.46 8.37 -2.17
CA PHE A 260 0.97 9.73 -2.24
C PHE A 260 1.37 10.52 -0.99
N ASP A 261 1.71 11.79 -1.16
CA ASP A 261 1.96 12.73 -0.04
C ASP A 261 0.68 13.31 0.58
N LYS A 262 -0.49 12.85 0.13
CA LYS A 262 -1.80 13.22 0.67
C LYS A 262 -2.59 12.03 1.22
N VAL A 263 -3.50 12.34 2.13
CA VAL A 263 -4.49 11.40 2.66
C VAL A 263 -5.62 11.30 1.65
N LEU A 264 -5.77 10.16 0.98
CA LEU A 264 -6.86 9.98 0.03
C LEU A 264 -8.20 9.86 0.77
N ASP A 265 -9.21 10.58 0.29
CA ASP A 265 -10.57 10.40 0.75
C ASP A 265 -11.23 9.14 0.13
N SER A 266 -12.44 8.78 0.57
CA SER A 266 -13.12 7.58 0.07
C SER A 266 -13.43 7.60 -1.43
N ASN A 267 -13.66 8.79 -2.01
CA ASN A 267 -13.92 8.93 -3.44
C ASN A 267 -12.62 8.76 -4.22
N GLU A 268 -11.52 9.35 -3.74
CA GLU A 268 -10.19 9.18 -4.34
C GLU A 268 -9.71 7.74 -4.24
N VAL A 269 -9.88 7.07 -3.10
CA VAL A 269 -9.58 5.64 -2.94
C VAL A 269 -10.36 4.79 -3.94
N LYS A 270 -11.66 5.10 -4.13
CA LYS A 270 -12.50 4.41 -5.11
C LYS A 270 -12.02 4.69 -6.54
N PHE A 271 -11.67 5.94 -6.84
CA PHE A 271 -11.14 6.34 -8.13
C PHE A 271 -9.86 5.56 -8.49
N VAL A 272 -8.89 5.48 -7.55
CA VAL A 272 -7.64 4.71 -7.72
C VAL A 272 -7.95 3.23 -7.94
N TYR A 273 -8.86 2.64 -7.17
CA TYR A 273 -9.30 1.25 -7.36
C TYR A 273 -9.90 0.97 -8.74
N GLU A 274 -10.57 1.94 -9.35
CA GLU A 274 -11.20 1.82 -10.67
C GLU A 274 -10.19 1.92 -11.82
N GLN A 275 -8.95 2.34 -11.57
CA GLN A 275 -7.87 2.36 -12.57
C GLN A 275 -7.31 0.95 -12.84
N LYS A 276 -8.06 0.14 -13.59
CA LYS A 276 -7.69 -1.25 -13.91
C LYS A 276 -6.52 -1.41 -14.88
N ASN A 277 -6.02 -0.31 -15.45
CA ASN A 277 -4.80 -0.28 -16.26
C ASN A 277 -3.63 0.37 -15.50
N GLY A 278 -3.71 0.32 -14.17
CA GLY A 278 -2.74 0.96 -13.30
C GLY A 278 -2.86 2.48 -13.22
N MET A 279 -1.89 3.11 -12.57
CA MET A 279 -1.87 4.56 -12.38
C MET A 279 -1.46 5.33 -13.64
N LYS A 280 -1.12 4.63 -14.73
CA LYS A 280 -0.74 5.26 -16.02
C LYS A 280 -1.82 6.18 -16.59
N SER A 281 -3.09 5.96 -16.25
CA SER A 281 -4.19 6.84 -16.66
C SER A 281 -4.13 8.24 -16.03
N LEU A 282 -3.31 8.43 -14.99
CA LEU A 282 -3.00 9.75 -14.44
C LEU A 282 -1.92 10.51 -15.23
N PHE A 283 -1.22 9.84 -16.15
CA PHE A 283 0.00 10.36 -16.78
C PHE A 283 -0.16 10.70 -18.26
#